data_AF-A0A563VNM0-F1
#
_entry.id   AF-A0A563VNM0-F1
#
_cell.length_a   1.000
_cell.length_b   1.000
_cell.length_c   1.000
_cell.angle_alpha   90.00
_cell.angle_beta   90.00
_cell.angle_gamma   90.00
#
_symmetry.space_group_name_H-M   'P 1'
#
loop_
_entity.id
_entity.type
_entity.pdbx_description
1 polymer ?
#
loop_
_entity_poly.entity_id
_entity_poly.type
_entity_poly.pdbx_seq_one_letter_code
_entity_poly.pdbx_strand_id
1 'polypeptide(L)'
;MTILTTTRKTDYAVRDRQSRLAFYVLLWKRKGITRELFDDYWRDVHGPVCARLPGQNQYWQFHLDRNEGGLWPTIPGIKYSCPDEYQFNGIAELTFTSEAERNVWFKSAAILMDDEHNIFSKAIGYNTNPGNSITYVDAIPSGEPNGDLGLLKFHIMIRKSAKASVSAFRQYLTESYAPAVVQSESVLKLRLHLFEEVDNSRPDAAGVTHIEPLEQQYQAAIEIAFANPLEMEKFFTSREYAISTKDLAKYVDRFLPFPERTAYTFVYDGKMTLAGQRSSTVAELIANIGATNQLKEDVTTLMLQQQLIQSNGKGATNGRSQTAPTAIKKRTNFYQDLAADYSRSGLVTAYVAKKLIEDAERFAAMKEPTLPEISPSYTLQQIEQENKDWWPTHCEALRQGRGDILTDEYRDDLVYLCQDGPYYGLDQQKEREKHWWALIAQPGVTMCWPIVMFYGEVTYFEWKCVDDETNESIAKGNVTWVRRGHRGACYLKTEQLTFYRDVFAPGDLLSLITT
;
A
#
# COMPACT_ATOMS: atom_id res chain seq x y z
N MET A 1 -3.94 -10.07 46.25
CA MET A 1 -2.47 -9.91 46.16
C MET A 1 -1.92 -11.19 45.55
N THR A 2 -1.96 -11.27 44.21
CA THR A 2 -1.46 -12.44 43.49
C THR A 2 -0.03 -12.13 43.11
N ILE A 3 0.91 -12.85 43.71
CA ILE A 3 2.32 -12.81 43.37
C ILE A 3 2.42 -13.35 41.94
N LEU A 4 2.50 -12.45 40.96
CA LEU A 4 2.87 -12.78 39.60
C LEU A 4 4.36 -13.12 39.62
N THR A 5 4.63 -14.40 39.51
CA THR A 5 5.94 -14.96 39.19
C THR A 5 6.53 -14.22 37.99
N THR A 6 7.79 -13.78 38.15
CA THR A 6 8.62 -13.07 37.18
C THR A 6 8.58 -13.75 35.82
N THR A 7 7.69 -13.31 34.94
CA THR A 7 7.65 -13.77 33.56
C THR A 7 8.77 -13.02 32.84
N ARG A 8 9.87 -13.72 32.56
CA ARG A 8 11.00 -13.17 31.79
C ARG A 8 10.45 -12.60 30.49
N LYS A 9 10.63 -11.29 30.24
CA LYS A 9 10.19 -10.65 29.00
C LYS A 9 10.82 -11.40 27.82
N THR A 10 10.03 -11.67 26.78
CA THR A 10 10.57 -12.27 25.55
C THR A 10 11.54 -11.29 24.92
N ASP A 11 12.75 -11.77 24.61
CA ASP A 11 13.78 -10.97 23.94
C ASP A 11 13.76 -11.22 22.43
N TYR A 12 13.41 -10.19 21.69
CA TYR A 12 13.31 -10.13 20.23
C TYR A 12 14.60 -9.63 19.57
N ALA A 13 15.68 -9.33 20.32
CA ALA A 13 16.94 -8.80 19.77
C ALA A 13 17.56 -9.67 18.66
N VAL A 14 17.22 -10.97 18.63
CA VAL A 14 17.64 -11.91 17.59
C VAL A 14 17.24 -11.44 16.19
N ARG A 15 16.14 -10.67 16.05
CA ARG A 15 15.63 -10.19 14.75
C ARG A 15 16.62 -9.29 14.01
N ASP A 16 17.48 -8.57 14.74
CA ASP A 16 18.45 -7.64 14.14
C ASP A 16 19.79 -8.31 13.82
N ARG A 17 20.02 -9.57 14.20
CA ARG A 17 21.34 -10.23 14.07
C ARG A 17 21.78 -10.44 12.63
N GLN A 18 20.86 -10.46 11.68
CA GLN A 18 21.20 -10.61 10.26
C GLN A 18 21.85 -9.33 9.71
N SER A 19 21.51 -8.18 10.28
CA SER A 19 22.09 -6.88 9.96
C SER A 19 23.50 -6.79 10.50
N ARG A 20 24.50 -6.73 9.60
CA ARG A 20 25.91 -6.66 9.99
C ARG A 20 26.42 -5.23 10.06
N LEU A 21 25.86 -4.34 9.24
CA LEU A 21 26.25 -2.94 9.14
C LEU A 21 25.04 -2.05 9.28
N ALA A 22 25.26 -0.83 9.78
CA ALA A 22 24.28 0.24 9.81
C ALA A 22 24.83 1.50 9.12
N PHE A 23 23.95 2.22 8.46
CA PHE A 23 24.14 3.59 8.01
C PHE A 23 23.10 4.46 8.72
N TYR A 24 23.58 5.34 9.60
CA TYR A 24 22.80 6.09 10.56
C TYR A 24 22.91 7.58 10.24
N VAL A 25 21.84 8.19 9.75
CA VAL A 25 21.86 9.53 9.15
C VAL A 25 21.10 10.50 10.03
N LEU A 26 21.79 11.52 10.54
CA LEU A 26 21.17 12.62 11.26
C LEU A 26 20.63 13.65 10.26
N LEU A 27 19.38 14.08 10.45
CA LEU A 27 18.67 14.91 9.47
C LEU A 27 18.17 16.21 10.09
N TRP A 28 18.58 17.33 9.50
CA TRP A 28 18.13 18.66 9.87
C TRP A 28 17.08 19.12 8.90
N LYS A 29 15.93 19.52 9.43
CA LYS A 29 14.85 20.10 8.64
C LYS A 29 15.33 21.32 7.86
N ARG A 30 14.85 21.46 6.62
CA ARG A 30 15.06 22.66 5.82
C ARG A 30 14.51 23.91 6.53
N LYS A 31 15.21 25.04 6.36
CA LYS A 31 14.72 26.33 6.84
C LYS A 31 13.53 26.78 5.99
N GLY A 32 12.52 27.38 6.62
CA GLY A 32 11.33 27.91 5.93
C GLY A 32 10.16 26.95 5.77
N ILE A 33 10.27 25.69 6.17
CA ILE A 33 9.13 24.74 6.24
C ILE A 33 8.70 24.49 7.69
N THR A 34 7.44 24.12 7.91
CA THR A 34 6.94 23.72 9.23
C THR A 34 7.46 22.35 9.64
N ARG A 35 7.33 21.99 10.92
CA ARG A 35 7.72 20.66 11.40
C ARG A 35 6.81 19.57 10.83
N GLU A 36 5.52 19.87 10.75
CA GLU A 36 4.50 18.98 10.21
C GLU A 36 4.79 18.67 8.73
N LEU A 37 5.09 19.68 7.92
CA LEU A 37 5.43 19.47 6.51
C LEU A 37 6.72 18.64 6.35
N PHE A 38 7.71 18.83 7.23
CA PHE A 38 8.89 17.97 7.27
C PHE A 38 8.52 16.53 7.63
N ASP A 39 7.74 16.33 8.69
CA ASP A 39 7.37 14.99 9.13
C ASP A 39 6.55 14.26 8.07
N ASP A 40 5.60 14.94 7.43
CA ASP A 40 4.72 14.38 6.40
C ASP A 40 5.49 14.08 5.12
N TYR A 41 6.26 15.04 4.60
CA TYR A 41 7.03 14.84 3.37
C TYR A 41 8.08 13.72 3.55
N TRP A 42 8.72 13.64 4.71
CA TRP A 42 9.74 12.61 4.94
C TRP A 42 9.14 11.21 4.94
N ARG A 43 8.04 10.99 5.69
CA ARG A 43 7.45 9.66 5.84
C ARG A 43 6.58 9.26 4.66
N ASP A 44 6.02 10.22 3.92
CA ASP A 44 5.06 9.92 2.86
C ASP A 44 5.59 10.09 1.44
N VAL A 45 6.67 10.85 1.24
CA VAL A 45 7.26 11.09 -0.09
C VAL A 45 8.69 10.54 -0.16
N HIS A 46 9.60 11.07 0.66
CA HIS A 46 11.01 10.72 0.59
C HIS A 46 11.30 9.26 1.01
N GLY A 47 10.66 8.81 2.10
CA GLY A 47 10.81 7.46 2.65
C GLY A 47 10.50 6.34 1.66
N PRO A 48 9.32 6.35 1.00
CA PRO A 48 8.98 5.36 -0.02
C PRO A 48 9.96 5.32 -1.20
N VAL A 49 10.56 6.45 -1.60
CA VAL A 49 11.60 6.46 -2.65
C VAL A 49 12.84 5.73 -2.15
N CYS A 50 13.32 6.03 -0.94
CA CYS A 50 14.46 5.36 -0.34
C CYS A 50 14.22 3.84 -0.17
N ALA A 51 13.00 3.43 0.21
CA ALA A 51 12.62 2.03 0.39
C ALA A 51 12.76 1.16 -0.87
N ARG A 52 12.71 1.78 -2.06
CA ARG A 52 12.83 1.09 -3.36
C ARG A 52 14.28 0.84 -3.77
N LEU A 53 15.25 1.45 -3.08
CA LEU A 53 16.65 1.26 -3.39
C LEU A 53 17.13 -0.14 -2.95
N PRO A 54 17.92 -0.83 -3.79
CA PRO A 54 18.37 -2.19 -3.49
C PRO A 54 19.38 -2.24 -2.34
N GLY A 55 19.45 -3.41 -1.68
CA GLY A 55 20.49 -3.77 -0.71
C GLY A 55 20.15 -3.58 0.77
N GLN A 56 19.08 -2.86 1.09
CA GLN A 56 18.65 -2.64 2.47
C GLN A 56 18.10 -3.92 3.09
N ASN A 57 18.51 -4.22 4.32
CA ASN A 57 17.86 -5.25 5.15
C ASN A 57 16.74 -4.65 5.99
N GLN A 58 16.97 -3.51 6.63
CA GLN A 58 15.97 -2.74 7.37
C GLN A 58 16.16 -1.25 7.06
N TYR A 59 15.06 -0.50 7.11
CA TYR A 59 15.07 0.96 7.00
C TYR A 59 14.00 1.56 7.93
N TRP A 60 14.45 2.34 8.91
CA TRP A 60 13.62 3.11 9.83
C TRP A 60 13.83 4.61 9.67
N GLN A 61 12.75 5.36 9.84
CA GLN A 61 12.79 6.80 10.12
C GLN A 61 12.36 7.03 11.57
N PHE A 62 13.22 7.64 12.37
CA PHE A 62 12.91 8.06 13.72
C PHE A 62 12.71 9.58 13.73
N HIS A 63 11.51 10.02 14.07
CA HIS A 63 11.17 11.44 14.18
C HIS A 63 11.37 11.87 15.62
N LEU A 64 12.21 12.88 15.84
CA LEU A 64 12.67 13.22 17.18
C LEU A 64 12.11 14.56 17.64
N ASP A 65 12.03 14.71 18.96
CA ASP A 65 11.99 15.99 19.65
C ASP A 65 13.39 16.54 19.90
N ARG A 66 13.43 17.83 20.26
CA ARG A 66 14.67 18.51 20.61
C ARG A 66 15.26 17.90 21.88
N ASN A 67 16.58 17.89 21.97
CA ASN A 67 17.24 17.67 23.25
C ASN A 67 17.17 18.97 24.09
N GLU A 68 16.24 19.04 25.04
CA GLU A 68 16.08 20.20 25.92
C GLU A 68 16.92 20.10 27.22
N GLY A 69 17.57 18.96 27.43
CA GLY A 69 18.26 18.65 28.69
C GLY A 69 17.28 18.29 29.82
N GLY A 70 17.81 18.02 31.02
CA GLY A 70 17.00 17.80 32.24
C GLY A 70 16.33 16.43 32.38
N LEU A 71 16.18 15.66 31.31
CA LEU A 71 15.57 14.32 31.36
C LEU A 71 16.51 13.20 31.82
N TRP A 72 17.82 13.40 31.73
CA TRP A 72 18.82 12.38 32.08
C TRP A 72 19.62 12.81 33.32
N PRO A 73 19.94 11.91 34.25
CA PRO A 73 20.80 12.22 35.37
C PRO A 73 22.16 12.75 34.90
N THR A 74 22.57 13.90 35.44
CA THR A 74 23.80 14.56 35.00
C THR A 74 25.02 14.01 35.73
N ILE A 75 26.03 13.59 34.98
CA ILE A 75 27.33 13.19 35.52
C ILE A 75 28.33 14.34 35.34
N PRO A 76 29.04 14.76 36.40
CA PRO A 76 30.07 15.78 36.30
C PRO A 76 31.10 15.47 35.21
N GLY A 77 31.37 16.45 34.34
CA GLY A 77 32.32 16.31 33.23
C GLY A 77 31.70 15.90 31.90
N ILE A 78 30.39 15.58 31.85
CA ILE A 78 29.67 15.26 30.60
C ILE A 78 28.65 16.36 30.30
N LYS A 79 28.54 16.73 29.01
CA LYS A 79 27.53 17.67 28.52
C LYS A 79 26.28 16.92 28.04
N TYR A 80 25.11 17.36 28.51
CA TYR A 80 23.81 16.74 28.22
C TYR A 80 22.87 17.60 27.38
N SER A 81 23.21 18.86 27.16
CA SER A 81 22.43 19.80 26.34
C SER A 81 23.07 19.99 24.96
N CYS A 82 22.23 19.89 23.93
CA CYS A 82 22.57 20.15 22.55
C CYS A 82 22.27 21.62 22.21
N PRO A 83 23.27 22.42 21.79
CA PRO A 83 23.03 23.78 21.32
C PRO A 83 22.07 23.82 20.13
N ASP A 84 21.29 24.90 20.00
CA ASP A 84 20.24 25.03 18.99
C ASP A 84 20.70 24.82 17.55
N GLU A 85 21.94 25.24 17.23
CA GLU A 85 22.56 25.08 15.92
C GLU A 85 22.86 23.61 15.55
N TYR A 86 22.93 22.70 16.53
CA TYR A 86 23.21 21.28 16.35
C TYR A 86 21.96 20.40 16.57
N GLN A 87 20.80 20.98 16.84
CA GLN A 87 19.54 20.24 16.99
C GLN A 87 19.09 19.70 15.62
N PHE A 88 18.99 18.38 15.50
CA PHE A 88 18.44 17.70 14.33
C PHE A 88 17.02 17.22 14.61
N ASN A 89 16.27 16.88 13.56
CA ASN A 89 14.85 16.60 13.63
C ASN A 89 14.51 15.12 13.47
N GLY A 90 15.43 14.33 12.92
CA GLY A 90 15.21 12.92 12.69
C GLY A 90 16.47 12.13 12.42
N ILE A 91 16.31 10.81 12.45
CA ILE A 91 17.33 9.84 12.08
C ILE A 91 16.77 8.90 11.02
N ALA A 92 17.45 8.77 9.88
CA ALA A 92 17.27 7.62 8.99
C ALA A 92 18.26 6.53 9.39
N GLU A 93 17.79 5.35 9.75
CA GLU A 93 18.66 4.19 9.97
C GLU A 93 18.40 3.13 8.91
N LEU A 94 19.45 2.79 8.17
CA LEU A 94 19.45 1.70 7.21
C LEU A 94 20.42 0.62 7.68
N THR A 95 20.05 -0.64 7.53
CA THR A 95 20.93 -1.77 7.84
C THR A 95 21.18 -2.65 6.63
N PHE A 96 22.31 -3.36 6.66
CA PHE A 96 22.78 -4.18 5.54
C PHE A 96 23.31 -5.52 6.05
N THR A 97 23.03 -6.59 5.30
CA THR A 97 23.56 -7.93 5.60
C THR A 97 25.04 -8.07 5.24
N SER A 98 25.55 -7.22 4.34
CA SER A 98 26.96 -7.20 3.92
C SER A 98 27.41 -5.83 3.40
N GLU A 99 28.74 -5.62 3.33
CA GLU A 99 29.33 -4.42 2.73
C GLU A 99 28.99 -4.29 1.25
N ALA A 100 28.86 -5.41 0.54
CA ALA A 100 28.48 -5.43 -0.87
C ALA A 100 27.08 -4.83 -1.08
N GLU A 101 26.10 -5.26 -0.28
CA GLU A 101 24.74 -4.71 -0.32
C GLU A 101 24.70 -3.21 0.04
N ARG A 102 25.47 -2.79 1.05
CA ARG A 102 25.63 -1.36 1.39
C ARG A 102 26.17 -0.56 0.20
N ASN A 103 27.18 -1.09 -0.48
CA ASN A 103 27.79 -0.40 -1.62
C ASN A 103 26.84 -0.36 -2.83
N VAL A 104 26.01 -1.38 -3.03
CA VAL A 104 24.92 -1.36 -4.03
C VAL A 104 23.93 -0.25 -3.71
N TRP A 105 23.55 -0.10 -2.45
CA TRP A 105 22.66 0.98 -2.01
C TRP A 105 23.28 2.36 -2.26
N PHE A 106 24.52 2.60 -1.82
CA PHE A 106 25.20 3.90 -2.03
C PHE A 106 25.32 4.29 -3.51
N LYS A 107 25.58 3.32 -4.40
CA LYS A 107 25.61 3.57 -5.85
C LYS A 107 24.24 3.95 -6.42
N SER A 108 23.16 3.52 -5.77
CA SER A 108 21.77 3.77 -6.20
C SER A 108 21.15 5.01 -5.56
N ALA A 109 21.74 5.49 -4.46
CA ALA A 109 21.19 6.57 -3.63
C ALA A 109 21.25 7.97 -4.27
N ALA A 110 21.90 8.13 -5.44
CA ALA A 110 22.00 9.41 -6.13
C ALA A 110 20.62 10.05 -6.42
N ILE A 111 19.60 9.24 -6.69
CA ILE A 111 18.23 9.73 -6.93
C ILE A 111 17.62 10.44 -5.71
N LEU A 112 18.09 10.14 -4.49
CA LEU A 112 17.61 10.79 -3.28
C LEU A 112 18.16 12.21 -3.14
N MET A 113 19.36 12.48 -3.68
CA MET A 113 20.05 13.76 -3.49
C MET A 113 19.24 14.94 -4.03
N ASP A 114 18.55 14.75 -5.16
CA ASP A 114 17.68 15.77 -5.74
C ASP A 114 16.43 16.02 -4.87
N ASP A 115 15.94 15.02 -4.13
CA ASP A 115 14.79 15.19 -3.25
C ASP A 115 15.18 15.73 -1.87
N GLU A 116 16.40 15.46 -1.40
CA GLU A 116 16.89 15.94 -0.11
C GLU A 116 16.82 17.47 0.01
N HIS A 117 17.06 18.22 -1.08
CA HIS A 117 16.97 19.69 -1.05
C HIS A 117 15.57 20.21 -0.69
N ASN A 118 14.52 19.42 -0.91
CA ASN A 118 13.15 19.83 -0.63
C ASN A 118 12.90 19.91 0.87
N ILE A 119 13.58 19.06 1.65
CA ILE A 119 13.21 18.74 3.02
C ILE A 119 14.35 18.90 4.05
N PHE A 120 15.61 18.77 3.64
CA PHE A 120 16.77 18.86 4.53
C PHE A 120 17.59 20.13 4.30
N SER A 121 18.25 20.60 5.36
CA SER A 121 19.34 21.58 5.26
C SER A 121 20.72 20.95 5.50
N LYS A 122 20.75 19.82 6.23
CA LYS A 122 21.95 19.05 6.54
C LYS A 122 21.55 17.58 6.72
N ALA A 123 22.39 16.67 6.23
CA ALA A 123 22.21 15.23 6.34
C ALA A 123 23.56 14.55 6.56
N ILE A 124 23.85 14.11 7.79
CA ILE A 124 25.16 13.55 8.15
C ILE A 124 25.04 12.05 8.39
N GLY A 125 25.69 11.28 7.51
CA GLY A 125 25.66 9.83 7.53
C GLY A 125 26.85 9.19 8.25
N TYR A 126 26.57 8.44 9.31
CA TYR A 126 27.54 7.65 10.05
C TYR A 126 27.47 6.18 9.63
N ASN A 127 28.61 5.58 9.32
CA ASN A 127 28.70 4.15 9.00
C ASN A 127 29.17 3.36 10.23
N THR A 128 28.74 2.09 10.33
CA THR A 128 29.35 1.13 11.26
C THR A 128 30.09 0.03 10.48
N ASN A 129 31.21 -0.43 11.01
CA ASN A 129 31.82 -1.69 10.55
C ASN A 129 31.03 -2.92 11.03
N PRO A 130 31.25 -4.11 10.44
CA PRO A 130 30.63 -5.35 10.90
C PRO A 130 30.84 -5.58 12.41
N GLY A 131 29.74 -5.83 13.13
CA GLY A 131 29.75 -6.06 14.58
C GLY A 131 29.73 -4.79 15.45
N ASN A 132 29.74 -3.59 14.84
CA ASN A 132 29.67 -2.33 15.57
C ASN A 132 28.23 -1.79 15.75
N SER A 133 27.21 -2.52 15.28
CA SER A 133 25.79 -2.23 15.56
C SER A 133 25.16 -3.46 16.19
N ILE A 134 24.82 -3.40 17.47
CA ILE A 134 24.32 -4.54 18.25
C ILE A 134 23.06 -4.16 19.01
N THR A 135 21.97 -4.91 18.80
CA THR A 135 20.80 -4.91 19.69
C THR A 135 21.08 -5.90 20.82
N TYR A 136 21.25 -5.41 22.05
CA TYR A 136 21.58 -6.23 23.22
C TYR A 136 20.34 -6.84 23.88
N VAL A 137 19.24 -6.09 23.90
CA VAL A 137 17.93 -6.53 24.39
C VAL A 137 16.85 -5.81 23.59
N ASP A 138 15.77 -6.50 23.27
CA ASP A 138 14.57 -5.90 22.71
C ASP A 138 13.31 -6.63 23.16
N ALA A 139 12.59 -6.05 24.12
CA ALA A 139 11.33 -6.57 24.63
C ALA A 139 10.11 -5.95 23.92
N ILE A 140 10.31 -5.23 22.80
CA ILE A 140 9.23 -4.61 22.02
C ILE A 140 8.74 -5.60 20.96
N PRO A 141 7.48 -6.09 21.05
CA PRO A 141 6.99 -7.15 20.16
C PRO A 141 7.03 -6.78 18.68
N SER A 142 6.70 -5.53 18.34
CA SER A 142 6.75 -5.05 16.95
C SER A 142 8.15 -4.55 16.57
N GLY A 143 8.66 -5.00 15.43
CA GLY A 143 9.92 -4.53 14.83
C GLY A 143 9.75 -3.55 13.69
N GLU A 144 8.51 -3.38 13.23
CA GLU A 144 8.14 -2.55 12.09
C GLU A 144 7.07 -1.50 12.47
N PRO A 145 7.36 -0.58 13.42
CA PRO A 145 6.42 0.48 13.77
C PRO A 145 6.02 1.33 12.56
N ASN A 146 4.78 1.81 12.56
CA ASN A 146 4.27 2.84 11.65
C ASN A 146 3.51 3.89 12.46
N GLY A 147 4.24 4.63 13.30
CA GLY A 147 3.69 5.65 14.19
C GLY A 147 4.24 5.57 15.62
N ASP A 148 3.44 6.05 16.58
CA ASP A 148 3.72 5.99 18.01
C ASP A 148 3.37 4.61 18.58
N LEU A 149 4.26 4.06 19.41
CA LEU A 149 4.05 2.80 20.13
C LEU A 149 3.60 2.98 21.59
N GLY A 150 3.45 4.22 22.06
CA GLY A 150 3.14 4.54 23.46
C GLY A 150 4.28 4.20 24.43
N LEU A 151 5.52 4.23 23.95
CA LEU A 151 6.73 3.91 24.73
C LEU A 151 7.61 5.15 24.86
N LEU A 152 8.40 5.23 25.95
CA LEU A 152 9.44 6.24 26.04
C LEU A 152 10.70 5.73 25.36
N LYS A 153 11.10 6.38 24.28
CA LYS A 153 12.30 6.02 23.53
C LYS A 153 13.21 7.22 23.34
N PHE A 154 14.50 6.97 23.35
CA PHE A 154 15.52 7.97 23.16
C PHE A 154 16.60 7.46 22.21
N HIS A 155 17.06 8.34 21.34
CA HIS A 155 18.30 8.18 20.57
C HIS A 155 19.36 9.06 21.21
N ILE A 156 20.36 8.44 21.81
CA ILE A 156 21.40 9.13 22.57
C ILE A 156 22.65 9.23 21.70
N MET A 157 22.98 10.45 21.29
CA MET A 157 24.21 10.72 20.55
C MET A 157 25.38 10.90 21.51
N ILE A 158 26.46 10.15 21.29
CA ILE A 158 27.60 10.10 22.21
C ILE A 158 28.85 10.59 21.49
N ARG A 159 29.50 11.57 22.11
CA ARG A 159 30.82 12.04 21.69
C ARG A 159 31.87 11.61 22.70
N LYS A 160 32.97 11.09 22.17
CA LYS A 160 34.10 10.58 22.92
C LYS A 160 34.91 11.74 23.49
N SER A 161 35.35 11.59 24.73
CA SER A 161 36.35 12.46 25.34
C SER A 161 37.63 12.53 24.51
N ALA A 162 38.19 13.73 24.36
CA ALA A 162 39.50 13.94 23.73
C ALA A 162 40.63 13.20 24.48
N LYS A 163 40.43 12.87 25.76
CA LYS A 163 41.40 12.16 26.61
C LYS A 163 41.38 10.64 26.43
N ALA A 164 40.38 10.08 25.76
CA ALA A 164 40.23 8.64 25.55
C ALA A 164 40.62 8.25 24.12
N SER A 165 41.24 7.08 23.95
CA SER A 165 41.39 6.47 22.63
C SER A 165 40.04 5.94 22.12
N VAL A 166 39.89 5.82 20.80
CA VAL A 166 38.68 5.21 20.20
C VAL A 166 38.48 3.78 20.71
N SER A 167 39.56 3.00 20.84
CA SER A 167 39.51 1.63 21.35
C SER A 167 38.99 1.55 22.78
N ALA A 168 39.53 2.37 23.70
CA ALA A 168 39.10 2.37 25.10
C ALA A 168 37.66 2.85 25.26
N PHE A 169 37.23 3.82 24.45
CA PHE A 169 35.84 4.27 24.40
C PHE A 169 34.89 3.17 23.93
N ARG A 170 35.21 2.51 22.82
CA ARG A 170 34.41 1.39 22.28
C ARG A 170 34.33 0.26 23.30
N GLN A 171 35.47 -0.13 23.88
CA GLN A 171 35.55 -1.16 24.91
C GLN A 171 34.68 -0.82 26.14
N TYR A 172 34.73 0.42 26.62
CA TYR A 172 33.88 0.84 27.73
C TYR A 172 32.39 0.67 27.40
N LEU A 173 31.96 1.11 26.21
CA LEU A 173 30.56 1.00 25.81
C LEU A 173 30.11 -0.46 25.67
N THR A 174 30.94 -1.33 25.09
CA THR A 174 30.58 -2.72 24.78
C THR A 174 30.77 -3.69 25.95
N GLU A 175 31.74 -3.46 26.83
CA GLU A 175 32.10 -4.39 27.92
C GLU A 175 31.61 -3.91 29.30
N SER A 176 31.35 -2.61 29.47
CA SER A 176 30.91 -2.04 30.75
C SER A 176 29.51 -1.44 30.68
N TYR A 177 29.29 -0.47 29.79
CA TYR A 177 28.02 0.27 29.74
C TYR A 177 26.85 -0.64 29.31
N ALA A 178 26.88 -1.17 28.09
CA ALA A 178 25.76 -1.94 27.55
C ALA A 178 25.45 -3.20 28.37
N PRO A 179 26.45 -4.03 28.78
CA PRO A 179 26.18 -5.21 29.60
C PRO A 179 25.54 -4.89 30.96
N ALA A 180 25.89 -3.76 31.58
CA ALA A 180 25.28 -3.33 32.84
C ALA A 180 23.83 -2.87 32.62
N VAL A 181 23.58 -2.04 31.60
CA VAL A 181 22.24 -1.50 31.30
C VAL A 181 21.21 -2.60 31.04
N VAL A 182 21.58 -3.64 30.27
CA VAL A 182 20.63 -4.72 29.93
C VAL A 182 20.32 -5.69 31.07
N GLN A 183 20.98 -5.57 32.23
CA GLN A 183 20.56 -6.30 33.43
C GLN A 183 19.31 -5.69 34.09
N SER A 184 18.94 -4.46 33.74
CA SER A 184 17.78 -3.80 34.31
C SER A 184 16.48 -4.27 33.65
N GLU A 185 15.54 -4.77 34.43
CA GLU A 185 14.21 -5.16 33.92
C GLU A 185 13.38 -3.98 33.42
N SER A 186 13.73 -2.75 33.80
CA SER A 186 13.05 -1.52 33.38
C SER A 186 13.39 -1.12 31.95
N VAL A 187 14.54 -1.56 31.42
CA VAL A 187 14.96 -1.30 30.04
C VAL A 187 14.28 -2.29 29.11
N LEU A 188 13.48 -1.79 28.16
CA LEU A 188 12.83 -2.62 27.14
C LEU A 188 13.74 -2.87 25.95
N LYS A 189 14.48 -1.85 25.51
CA LYS A 189 15.37 -1.98 24.35
C LYS A 189 16.69 -1.29 24.65
N LEU A 190 17.78 -1.92 24.20
CA LEU A 190 19.08 -1.27 24.09
C LEU A 190 19.74 -1.71 22.79
N ARG A 191 19.97 -0.76 21.90
CA ARG A 191 20.79 -0.93 20.70
C ARG A 191 21.94 0.06 20.71
N LEU A 192 23.14 -0.43 20.46
CA LEU A 192 24.37 0.36 20.44
C LEU A 192 24.96 0.36 19.04
N HIS A 193 25.27 1.55 18.54
CA HIS A 193 26.01 1.79 17.31
C HIS A 193 27.35 2.44 17.64
N LEU A 194 28.45 1.86 17.17
CA LEU A 194 29.79 2.44 17.21
C LEU A 194 30.13 2.93 15.80
N PHE A 195 30.26 4.24 15.66
CA PHE A 195 30.45 4.85 14.36
C PHE A 195 31.92 4.85 13.94
N GLU A 196 32.13 4.68 12.65
CA GLU A 196 33.37 5.07 11.97
C GLU A 196 33.35 6.57 11.68
N GLU A 197 34.50 7.13 11.32
CA GLU A 197 34.62 8.54 10.93
C GLU A 197 33.70 8.84 9.73
N VAL A 198 33.09 10.02 9.73
CA VAL A 198 32.19 10.44 8.64
C VAL A 198 32.99 10.56 7.34
N ASP A 199 32.48 9.94 6.28
CA ASP A 199 33.01 10.09 4.93
C ASP A 199 32.57 11.43 4.33
N ASN A 200 33.45 12.42 4.46
CA ASN A 200 33.25 13.78 3.94
C ASN A 200 33.58 13.92 2.44
N SER A 201 33.77 12.82 1.70
CA SER A 201 34.05 12.87 0.24
C SER A 201 32.81 13.05 -0.62
N ARG A 202 31.61 13.04 -0.02
CA ARG A 202 30.34 13.21 -0.73
C ARG A 202 30.21 14.64 -1.26
N PRO A 203 29.81 14.81 -2.53
CA PRO A 203 29.56 16.13 -3.08
C PRO A 203 28.33 16.75 -2.41
N ASP A 204 28.33 18.07 -2.24
CA ASP A 204 27.15 18.80 -1.78
C ASP A 204 25.98 18.55 -2.74
N ALA A 205 24.83 18.13 -2.20
CA ALA A 205 23.57 18.24 -2.93
C ALA A 205 23.07 19.70 -2.84
N ALA A 206 22.25 20.13 -3.79
CA ALA A 206 21.82 21.52 -3.94
C ALA A 206 21.27 22.15 -2.64
N GLY A 207 22.13 22.79 -1.85
CA GLY A 207 21.76 23.42 -0.56
C GLY A 207 21.65 22.49 0.64
N VAL A 208 22.12 21.24 0.56
CA VAL A 208 22.16 20.27 1.67
C VAL A 208 23.60 19.96 2.05
N THR A 209 23.95 20.18 3.31
CA THR A 209 25.31 19.87 3.82
C THR A 209 25.45 18.40 4.19
N HIS A 210 26.45 17.72 3.63
CA HIS A 210 26.80 16.32 3.95
C HIS A 210 28.13 16.16 4.71
N ILE A 211 28.78 17.28 5.02
CA ILE A 211 30.09 17.32 5.67
C ILE A 211 29.95 17.61 7.16
N GLU A 212 30.66 16.86 8.00
CA GLU A 212 30.75 17.11 9.43
C GLU A 212 32.21 17.21 9.90
N PRO A 213 32.63 18.36 10.47
CA PRO A 213 33.97 18.51 11.04
C PRO A 213 34.24 17.49 12.15
N LEU A 214 35.48 17.01 12.25
CA LEU A 214 35.87 15.92 13.16
C LEU A 214 35.50 16.21 14.63
N GLU A 215 35.61 17.47 15.05
CA GLU A 215 35.26 17.91 16.41
C GLU A 215 33.75 17.93 16.70
N GLN A 216 32.91 17.89 15.65
CA GLN A 216 31.45 17.85 15.75
C GLN A 216 30.89 16.43 15.58
N GLN A 217 31.68 15.49 15.02
CA GLN A 217 31.25 14.12 14.81
C GLN A 217 30.97 13.37 16.12
N TYR A 218 29.91 12.55 16.10
CA TYR A 218 29.63 11.57 17.14
C TYR A 218 30.40 10.26 16.90
N GLN A 219 30.75 9.55 17.97
CA GLN A 219 31.46 8.26 17.88
C GLN A 219 30.57 7.07 18.22
N ALA A 220 29.39 7.30 18.80
CA ALA A 220 28.39 6.27 19.02
C ALA A 220 26.97 6.85 19.10
N ALA A 221 25.97 5.99 18.92
CA ALA A 221 24.59 6.25 19.26
C ALA A 221 24.00 5.08 20.05
N ILE A 222 23.00 5.37 20.90
CA ILE A 222 22.23 4.37 21.62
C ILE A 222 20.74 4.60 21.38
N GLU A 223 20.03 3.59 20.92
CA GLU A 223 18.56 3.52 21.02
C GLU A 223 18.21 2.84 22.34
N ILE A 224 17.47 3.52 23.22
CA ILE A 224 17.02 2.97 24.51
C ILE A 224 15.53 3.22 24.71
N ALA A 225 14.82 2.21 25.24
CA ALA A 225 13.38 2.27 25.44
C ALA A 225 12.96 1.86 26.86
N PHE A 226 11.91 2.51 27.36
CA PHE A 226 11.23 2.23 28.63
C PHE A 226 9.72 2.13 28.41
N ALA A 227 9.04 1.38 29.27
CA ALA A 227 7.59 1.20 29.16
C ALA A 227 6.80 2.48 29.47
N ASN A 228 7.31 3.30 30.40
CA ASN A 228 6.69 4.54 30.89
C ASN A 228 7.73 5.35 31.70
N PRO A 229 7.43 6.60 32.12
CA PRO A 229 8.38 7.42 32.87
C PRO A 229 8.80 6.81 34.22
N LEU A 230 7.92 6.03 34.87
CA LEU A 230 8.22 5.39 36.15
C LEU A 230 9.31 4.31 35.98
N GLU A 231 9.27 3.53 34.91
CA GLU A 231 10.32 2.55 34.61
C GLU A 231 11.66 3.23 34.26
N MET A 232 11.64 4.37 33.57
CA MET A 232 12.84 5.17 33.32
C MET A 232 13.50 5.65 34.63
N GLU A 233 12.71 6.20 35.55
CA GLU A 233 13.21 6.66 36.86
C GLU A 233 13.70 5.49 37.75
N LYS A 234 13.02 4.34 37.69
CA LYS A 234 13.51 3.11 38.35
C LYS A 234 14.88 2.70 37.82
N PHE A 235 15.09 2.79 36.51
CA PHE A 235 16.40 2.53 35.92
C PHE A 235 17.45 3.52 36.42
N PHE A 236 17.19 4.83 36.41
CA PHE A 236 18.14 5.84 36.88
C PHE A 236 18.55 5.70 38.34
N THR A 237 17.66 5.19 39.19
CA THR A 237 17.93 4.93 40.61
C THR A 237 18.51 3.53 40.87
N SER A 238 18.71 2.73 39.83
CA SER A 238 19.10 1.32 39.95
C SER A 238 20.62 1.13 40.10
N ARG A 239 21.01 -0.06 40.60
CA ARG A 239 22.40 -0.47 40.69
C ARG A 239 23.05 -0.59 39.31
N GLU A 240 22.29 -1.06 38.33
CA GLU A 240 22.70 -1.25 36.93
C GLU A 240 23.10 0.09 36.30
N TYR A 241 22.29 1.14 36.50
CA TYR A 241 22.64 2.48 36.03
C TYR A 241 23.91 3.02 36.72
N ALA A 242 24.02 2.88 38.04
CA ALA A 242 25.21 3.28 38.78
C ALA A 242 26.49 2.55 38.31
N ILE A 243 26.39 1.26 37.98
CA ILE A 243 27.52 0.49 37.40
C ILE A 243 27.85 1.02 36.00
N SER A 244 26.84 1.19 35.14
CA SER A 244 27.04 1.63 33.75
C SER A 244 27.64 3.03 33.63
N THR A 245 27.51 3.86 34.67
CA THR A 245 27.91 5.27 34.65
C THR A 245 29.16 5.61 35.48
N LYS A 246 29.66 4.67 36.29
CA LYS A 246 30.74 4.87 37.27
C LYS A 246 31.96 5.60 36.71
N ASP A 247 32.37 5.30 35.48
CA ASP A 247 33.57 5.83 34.85
C ASP A 247 33.27 6.54 33.52
N LEU A 248 32.00 6.84 33.24
CA LEU A 248 31.55 7.32 31.93
C LEU A 248 32.28 8.61 31.50
N ALA A 249 32.50 9.54 32.43
CA ALA A 249 33.17 10.82 32.16
C ALA A 249 34.64 10.70 31.75
N LYS A 250 35.28 9.53 31.96
CA LYS A 250 36.64 9.28 31.46
C LYS A 250 36.65 9.10 29.93
N TYR A 251 35.56 8.56 29.38
CA TYR A 251 35.46 8.13 27.99
C TYR A 251 34.53 9.02 27.15
N VAL A 252 33.56 9.69 27.76
CA VAL A 252 32.52 10.47 27.11
C VAL A 252 32.62 11.94 27.49
N ASP A 253 32.47 12.85 26.53
CA ASP A 253 32.35 14.30 26.80
C ASP A 253 30.95 14.86 26.51
N ARG A 254 30.18 14.23 25.63
CA ARG A 254 28.77 14.55 25.36
C ARG A 254 27.91 13.30 25.34
N PHE A 255 26.75 13.40 25.98
CA PHE A 255 25.74 12.35 26.06
C PHE A 255 24.38 13.00 25.85
N LEU A 256 23.89 13.01 24.62
CA LEU A 256 22.78 13.86 24.18
C LEU A 256 21.55 13.01 23.86
N PRO A 257 20.61 12.81 24.81
CA PRO A 257 19.37 12.09 24.56
C PRO A 257 18.38 12.92 23.76
N PHE A 258 17.94 12.40 22.61
CA PHE A 258 16.85 12.97 21.81
C PHE A 258 15.61 12.08 21.96
N PRO A 259 14.48 12.61 22.45
CA PRO A 259 13.25 11.83 22.56
C PRO A 259 12.72 11.43 21.17
N GLU A 260 12.35 10.17 20.98
CA GLU A 260 11.62 9.71 19.80
C GLU A 260 10.13 9.99 19.99
N ARG A 261 9.50 10.63 19.00
CA ARG A 261 8.04 10.82 18.95
C ARG A 261 7.35 9.66 18.24
N THR A 262 7.85 9.33 17.06
CA THR A 262 7.27 8.32 16.17
C THR A 262 8.36 7.63 15.37
N ALA A 263 8.13 6.37 15.03
CA ALA A 263 9.01 5.60 14.16
C ALA A 263 8.23 5.00 13.00
N TYR A 264 8.82 5.02 11.81
CA TYR A 264 8.24 4.48 10.59
C TYR A 264 9.22 3.52 9.93
N THR A 265 8.83 2.26 9.75
CA THR A 265 9.64 1.24 9.10
C THR A 265 9.21 1.06 7.66
N PHE A 266 10.13 1.21 6.73
CA PHE A 266 9.88 1.13 5.29
C PHE A 266 10.44 -0.13 4.65
N VAL A 267 11.54 -0.68 5.21
CA VAL A 267 12.10 -1.96 4.82
C VAL A 267 12.33 -2.78 6.08
N TYR A 268 11.98 -4.06 6.05
CA TYR A 268 12.18 -5.00 7.14
C TYR A 268 12.41 -6.40 6.58
N ASP A 269 13.42 -7.12 7.09
CA ASP A 269 13.83 -8.45 6.61
C ASP A 269 14.04 -8.51 5.08
N GLY A 270 14.69 -7.47 4.54
CA GLY A 270 14.99 -7.33 3.11
C GLY A 270 13.77 -7.05 2.23
N LYS A 271 12.59 -6.76 2.81
CA LYS A 271 11.34 -6.52 2.08
C LYS A 271 10.75 -5.17 2.43
N MET A 272 10.15 -4.49 1.45
CA MET A 272 9.39 -3.27 1.73
C MET A 272 8.17 -3.60 2.59
N THR A 273 8.02 -2.89 3.71
CA THR A 273 6.79 -2.89 4.51
C THR A 273 5.65 -2.23 3.74
N LEU A 274 4.43 -2.25 4.28
CA LEU A 274 3.32 -1.52 3.67
C LEU A 274 3.61 -0.01 3.53
N ALA A 275 4.29 0.59 4.51
CA ALA A 275 4.73 1.99 4.45
C ALA A 275 5.80 2.20 3.37
N GLY A 276 6.74 1.27 3.21
CA GLY A 276 7.70 1.24 2.09
C GLY A 276 7.03 1.26 0.73
N GLN A 277 5.97 0.44 0.59
CA GLN A 277 5.26 0.31 -0.67
C GLN A 277 4.44 1.55 -1.02
N ARG A 278 3.78 2.18 -0.02
CA ARG A 278 2.66 3.10 -0.29
C ARG A 278 2.67 4.44 0.45
N SER A 279 3.65 4.73 1.30
CA SER A 279 3.67 5.79 2.34
C SER A 279 3.13 5.34 3.70
N SER A 280 3.58 6.02 4.75
CA SER A 280 3.18 5.74 6.13
C SER A 280 1.68 6.01 6.35
N THR A 281 1.19 7.16 5.90
CA THR A 281 -0.21 7.58 6.06
C THR A 281 -1.16 6.62 5.31
N VAL A 282 -0.80 6.18 4.10
CA VAL A 282 -1.61 5.20 3.35
C VAL A 282 -1.58 3.82 4.03
N ALA A 283 -0.44 3.40 4.56
CA ALA A 283 -0.34 2.15 5.31
C ALA A 283 -1.24 2.16 6.57
N GLU A 284 -1.29 3.28 7.27
CA GLU A 284 -2.17 3.49 8.42
C GLU A 284 -3.65 3.40 8.02
N LEU A 285 -4.07 4.05 6.92
CA LEU A 285 -5.45 3.97 6.43
C LEU A 285 -5.87 2.52 6.14
N ILE A 286 -5.00 1.75 5.49
CA ILE A 286 -5.25 0.33 5.18
C ILE A 286 -5.41 -0.49 6.46
N ALA A 287 -4.52 -0.28 7.44
CA ALA A 287 -4.56 -0.99 8.71
C ALA A 287 -5.82 -0.65 9.51
N ASN A 288 -6.16 0.64 9.63
CA ASN A 288 -7.26 1.12 10.46
C ASN A 288 -8.64 0.66 9.97
N ILE A 289 -8.85 0.56 8.65
CA ILE A 289 -10.10 0.05 8.08
C ILE A 289 -10.09 -1.49 7.87
N GLY A 290 -8.93 -2.14 8.00
CA GLY A 290 -8.78 -3.56 7.75
C GLY A 290 -8.87 -3.95 6.26
N ALA A 291 -8.36 -3.13 5.35
CA ALA A 291 -8.46 -3.32 3.89
C ALA A 291 -7.51 -4.42 3.37
N THR A 292 -7.77 -5.68 3.76
CA THR A 292 -6.94 -6.85 3.37
C THR A 292 -6.78 -7.04 1.86
N ASN A 293 -7.69 -6.52 1.04
CA ASN A 293 -7.54 -6.53 -0.42
C ASN A 293 -6.36 -5.70 -0.91
N GLN A 294 -5.96 -4.65 -0.18
CA GLN A 294 -4.81 -3.81 -0.51
C GLN A 294 -3.46 -4.51 -0.26
N LEU A 295 -3.48 -5.66 0.42
CA LEU A 295 -2.30 -6.49 0.72
C LEU A 295 -2.10 -7.63 -0.30
N LYS A 296 -3.04 -7.81 -1.23
CA LYS A 296 -2.96 -8.89 -2.22
C LYS A 296 -1.86 -8.60 -3.25
N GLU A 297 -1.22 -9.65 -3.72
CA GLU A 297 -0.07 -9.58 -4.63
C GLU A 297 -0.41 -8.89 -5.96
N ASP A 298 -1.61 -9.12 -6.50
CA ASP A 298 -2.11 -8.47 -7.71
C ASP A 298 -2.20 -6.94 -7.55
N VAL A 299 -2.73 -6.47 -6.42
CA VAL A 299 -2.86 -5.04 -6.09
C VAL A 299 -1.50 -4.42 -5.79
N THR A 300 -0.62 -5.12 -5.09
CA THR A 300 0.75 -4.65 -4.82
C THR A 300 1.57 -4.58 -6.10
N THR A 301 1.48 -5.57 -6.98
CA THR A 301 2.20 -5.61 -8.26
C THR A 301 1.68 -4.56 -9.23
N LEU A 302 0.36 -4.35 -9.29
CA LEU A 302 -0.20 -3.26 -10.06
C LEU A 302 0.34 -1.90 -9.59
N MET A 303 0.40 -1.68 -8.28
CA MET A 303 0.83 -0.39 -7.73
C MET A 303 2.34 -0.15 -7.84
N LEU A 304 3.16 -1.20 -7.71
CA LEU A 304 4.61 -1.06 -7.73
C LEU A 304 5.22 -1.21 -9.13
N GLN A 305 4.60 -2.01 -9.99
CA GLN A 305 5.17 -2.42 -11.28
C GLN A 305 4.28 -2.06 -12.46
N GLN A 306 3.07 -1.53 -12.23
CA GLN A 306 2.06 -1.30 -13.27
C GLN A 306 1.74 -2.58 -14.08
N GLN A 307 1.84 -3.74 -13.42
CA GLN A 307 1.57 -5.05 -14.01
C GLN A 307 0.38 -5.71 -13.32
N LEU A 308 -0.61 -6.15 -14.11
CA LEU A 308 -1.68 -7.02 -13.62
C LEU A 308 -1.19 -8.47 -13.66
N ILE A 309 -1.13 -9.13 -12.49
CA ILE A 309 -0.82 -10.57 -12.43
C ILE A 309 -2.04 -11.33 -12.94
N GLN A 310 -1.89 -11.98 -14.10
CA GLN A 310 -2.86 -12.96 -14.60
C GLN A 310 -2.64 -14.29 -13.86
N SER A 311 -3.59 -14.70 -13.01
CA SER A 311 -3.52 -16.00 -12.37
C SER A 311 -3.77 -17.12 -13.39
N ASN A 312 -2.70 -17.75 -13.87
CA ASN A 312 -2.79 -18.98 -14.67
C ASN A 312 -3.37 -20.11 -13.81
N GLY A 313 -4.63 -20.48 -14.07
CA GLY A 313 -5.26 -21.66 -13.50
C GLY A 313 -4.61 -22.93 -14.03
N LYS A 314 -3.65 -23.51 -13.28
CA LYS A 314 -3.24 -24.91 -13.43
C LYS A 314 -3.50 -25.65 -12.14
N GLY A 315 -4.41 -26.62 -12.23
CA GLY A 315 -4.78 -27.49 -11.12
C GLY A 315 -3.64 -28.41 -10.70
N ALA A 316 -3.62 -28.73 -9.42
CA ALA A 316 -2.97 -29.92 -8.90
C ALA A 316 -3.90 -30.55 -7.85
N THR A 317 -4.40 -31.72 -8.19
CA THR A 317 -5.06 -32.67 -7.31
C THR A 317 -4.08 -33.18 -6.26
N ASN A 318 -4.49 -33.27 -5.00
CA ASN A 318 -4.29 -34.48 -4.19
C ASN A 318 -5.16 -34.44 -2.92
N GLY A 319 -5.92 -35.51 -2.72
CA GLY A 319 -6.85 -35.65 -1.61
C GLY A 319 -6.19 -36.06 -0.30
N ARG A 320 -6.75 -35.56 0.80
CA ARG A 320 -6.98 -36.35 2.02
C ARG A 320 -8.07 -35.68 2.85
N SER A 321 -9.03 -36.49 3.29
CA SER A 321 -10.20 -36.05 4.05
C SER A 321 -9.83 -35.56 5.44
N GLN A 322 -10.23 -34.34 5.77
CA GLN A 322 -10.70 -33.99 7.11
C GLN A 322 -11.88 -33.04 6.94
N THR A 323 -12.95 -33.33 7.66
CA THR A 323 -14.22 -32.60 7.70
C THR A 323 -13.99 -31.11 7.94
N ALA A 324 -14.22 -30.30 6.90
CA ALA A 324 -14.13 -28.85 6.96
C ALA A 324 -15.51 -28.23 7.29
N PRO A 325 -15.54 -27.14 8.07
CA PRO A 325 -16.77 -26.40 8.34
C PRO A 325 -17.36 -25.87 7.02
N THR A 326 -18.68 -25.88 6.93
CA THR A 326 -19.47 -25.50 5.75
C THR A 326 -18.93 -24.21 5.13
N ALA A 327 -18.37 -24.32 3.92
CA ALA A 327 -17.82 -23.18 3.19
C ALA A 327 -18.92 -22.14 2.99
N ILE A 328 -18.81 -21.01 3.68
CA ILE A 328 -19.62 -19.84 3.39
C ILE A 328 -19.32 -19.48 1.94
N LYS A 329 -20.30 -19.66 1.04
CA LYS A 329 -20.19 -19.27 -0.35
C LYS A 329 -19.79 -17.79 -0.39
N LYS A 330 -18.56 -17.53 -0.80
CA LYS A 330 -18.05 -16.17 -1.01
C LYS A 330 -18.94 -15.47 -2.03
N ARG A 331 -19.15 -14.16 -1.86
CA ARG A 331 -19.89 -13.34 -2.81
C ARG A 331 -19.19 -13.39 -4.18
N THR A 332 -19.96 -13.57 -5.24
CA THR A 332 -19.47 -13.60 -6.62
C THR A 332 -19.45 -12.19 -7.19
N ASN A 333 -18.32 -11.77 -7.76
CA ASN A 333 -18.28 -10.57 -8.60
C ASN A 333 -18.50 -10.99 -10.05
N PHE A 334 -19.63 -10.60 -10.62
CA PHE A 334 -20.04 -10.98 -11.98
C PHE A 334 -19.24 -10.27 -13.10
N TYR A 335 -18.49 -9.21 -12.78
CA TYR A 335 -17.70 -8.43 -13.73
C TYR A 335 -16.19 -8.69 -13.66
N GLN A 336 -15.73 -9.56 -12.76
CA GLN A 336 -14.31 -9.76 -12.47
C GLN A 336 -13.45 -10.11 -13.71
N ASP A 337 -14.05 -10.73 -14.72
CA ASP A 337 -13.40 -11.23 -15.95
C ASP A 337 -13.90 -10.51 -17.22
N LEU A 338 -14.59 -9.36 -17.08
CA LEU A 338 -15.14 -8.58 -18.20
C LEU A 338 -14.34 -7.30 -18.44
N ALA A 339 -14.33 -6.81 -19.68
CA ALA A 339 -13.51 -5.67 -20.10
C ALA A 339 -13.91 -4.33 -19.45
N ALA A 340 -15.15 -4.20 -18.96
CA ALA A 340 -15.61 -3.05 -18.21
C ALA A 340 -16.77 -3.42 -17.27
N ASP A 341 -16.89 -2.69 -16.16
CA ASP A 341 -17.88 -2.92 -15.10
C ASP A 341 -19.06 -1.96 -15.25
N TYR A 342 -20.22 -2.52 -15.61
CA TYR A 342 -21.50 -1.80 -15.76
C TYR A 342 -22.47 -2.05 -14.59
N SER A 343 -22.00 -2.63 -13.49
CA SER A 343 -22.83 -2.94 -12.31
C SER A 343 -23.41 -1.72 -11.60
N ARG A 344 -22.79 -0.55 -11.77
CA ARG A 344 -23.25 0.75 -11.25
C ARG A 344 -22.83 1.91 -12.15
N SER A 345 -23.37 3.09 -11.89
CA SER A 345 -23.02 4.32 -12.64
C SER A 345 -21.55 4.73 -12.40
N GLY A 346 -20.95 5.38 -13.40
CA GLY A 346 -19.66 6.07 -13.29
C GLY A 346 -18.38 5.21 -13.26
N LEU A 347 -18.45 3.90 -13.47
CA LEU A 347 -17.27 3.01 -13.44
C LEU A 347 -16.48 2.95 -14.76
N VAL A 348 -17.02 3.48 -15.84
CA VAL A 348 -16.41 3.43 -17.18
C VAL A 348 -15.94 4.82 -17.58
N THR A 349 -14.68 4.94 -17.99
CA THR A 349 -14.11 6.21 -18.44
C THR A 349 -14.52 6.51 -19.89
N ALA A 350 -14.53 7.78 -20.27
CA ALA A 350 -14.88 8.21 -21.63
C ALA A 350 -14.02 7.53 -22.72
N TYR A 351 -12.75 7.23 -22.43
CA TYR A 351 -11.87 6.51 -23.35
C TYR A 351 -12.31 5.05 -23.55
N VAL A 352 -12.63 4.35 -22.46
CA VAL A 352 -13.09 2.96 -22.52
C VAL A 352 -14.46 2.89 -23.19
N ALA A 353 -15.37 3.79 -22.86
CA ALA A 353 -16.67 3.95 -23.49
C ALA A 353 -16.56 4.05 -25.02
N LYS A 354 -15.69 4.95 -25.52
CA LYS A 354 -15.44 5.09 -26.96
C LYS A 354 -14.96 3.78 -27.60
N LYS A 355 -13.98 3.11 -26.98
CA LYS A 355 -13.44 1.85 -27.50
C LYS A 355 -14.49 0.74 -27.54
N LEU A 356 -15.38 0.67 -26.54
CA LEU A 356 -16.43 -0.34 -26.50
C LEU A 356 -17.45 -0.16 -27.62
N ILE A 357 -17.74 1.08 -28.04
CA ILE A 357 -18.58 1.33 -29.21
C ILE A 357 -17.89 0.86 -30.50
N GLU A 358 -16.59 1.14 -30.66
CA GLU A 358 -15.80 0.66 -31.81
C GLU A 358 -15.78 -0.88 -31.87
N ASP A 359 -15.65 -1.53 -30.71
CA ASP A 359 -15.72 -2.99 -30.59
C ASP A 359 -17.13 -3.54 -30.90
N ALA A 360 -18.19 -2.84 -30.49
CA ALA A 360 -19.58 -3.22 -30.79
C ALA A 360 -19.84 -3.28 -32.30
N GLU A 361 -19.44 -2.23 -33.02
CA GLU A 361 -19.58 -2.14 -34.48
C GLU A 361 -18.78 -3.24 -35.19
N ARG A 362 -17.56 -3.52 -34.69
CA ARG A 362 -16.72 -4.62 -35.19
C ARG A 362 -17.39 -5.98 -34.97
N PHE A 363 -17.98 -6.23 -33.81
CA PHE A 363 -18.65 -7.49 -33.50
C PHE A 363 -19.93 -7.68 -34.30
N ALA A 364 -20.72 -6.62 -34.49
CA ALA A 364 -21.91 -6.63 -35.33
C ALA A 364 -21.57 -7.04 -36.78
N ALA A 365 -20.46 -6.54 -37.33
CA ALA A 365 -20.00 -6.85 -38.68
C ALA A 365 -19.57 -8.31 -38.89
N MET A 366 -19.36 -9.09 -37.82
CA MET A 366 -18.99 -10.50 -37.90
C MET A 366 -20.20 -11.44 -38.07
N LYS A 367 -21.43 -10.93 -37.99
CA LYS A 367 -22.67 -11.72 -38.04
C LYS A 367 -22.82 -12.45 -39.38
N GLU A 368 -23.04 -13.76 -39.32
CA GLU A 368 -23.26 -14.60 -40.48
C GLU A 368 -24.76 -14.70 -40.83
N PRO A 369 -25.10 -14.77 -42.13
CA PRO A 369 -26.49 -14.87 -42.58
C PRO A 369 -27.21 -16.10 -42.00
N THR A 370 -26.51 -17.22 -41.84
CA THR A 370 -27.02 -18.46 -41.24
C THR A 370 -26.43 -18.67 -39.85
N LEU A 371 -27.22 -19.19 -38.91
CA LEU A 371 -26.74 -19.48 -37.56
C LEU A 371 -25.61 -20.53 -37.63
N PRO A 372 -24.38 -20.20 -37.20
CA PRO A 372 -23.25 -21.13 -37.29
C PRO A 372 -23.48 -22.38 -36.44
N GLU A 373 -22.97 -23.52 -36.89
CA GLU A 373 -23.04 -24.78 -36.15
C GLU A 373 -21.99 -24.82 -35.04
N ILE A 374 -22.36 -25.35 -33.86
CA ILE A 374 -21.40 -25.64 -32.80
C ILE A 374 -20.59 -26.86 -33.21
N SER A 375 -19.29 -26.69 -33.35
CA SER A 375 -18.39 -27.71 -33.88
C SER A 375 -17.02 -27.65 -33.17
N PRO A 376 -16.10 -28.58 -33.44
CA PRO A 376 -14.75 -28.50 -32.89
C PRO A 376 -13.98 -27.21 -33.25
N SER A 377 -14.36 -26.51 -34.33
CA SER A 377 -13.77 -25.23 -34.74
C SER A 377 -14.57 -24.00 -34.28
N TYR A 378 -15.73 -24.19 -33.65
CA TYR A 378 -16.52 -23.13 -33.05
C TYR A 378 -17.26 -23.68 -31.82
N THR A 379 -16.56 -23.68 -30.70
CA THR A 379 -16.96 -24.41 -29.48
C THR A 379 -17.84 -23.55 -28.57
N LEU A 380 -18.58 -24.19 -27.65
CA LEU A 380 -19.32 -23.48 -26.60
C LEU A 380 -18.43 -22.59 -25.73
N GLN A 381 -17.18 -23.00 -25.49
CA GLN A 381 -16.23 -22.20 -24.72
C GLN A 381 -15.84 -20.92 -25.46
N GLN A 382 -15.62 -21.03 -26.79
CA GLN A 382 -15.37 -19.86 -27.62
C GLN A 382 -16.60 -18.94 -27.64
N ILE A 383 -17.79 -19.49 -27.84
CA ILE A 383 -19.05 -18.72 -27.82
C ILE A 383 -19.24 -17.98 -26.49
N GLU A 384 -18.98 -18.64 -25.36
CA GLU A 384 -19.07 -18.01 -24.04
C GLU A 384 -18.08 -16.86 -23.89
N GLN A 385 -16.85 -17.03 -24.39
CA GLN A 385 -15.86 -15.95 -24.37
C GLN A 385 -16.29 -14.78 -25.26
N GLU A 386 -16.79 -15.04 -26.46
CA GLU A 386 -17.31 -14.01 -27.36
C GLU A 386 -18.53 -13.30 -26.75
N ASN A 387 -19.35 -13.98 -25.96
CA ASN A 387 -20.44 -13.39 -25.19
C ASN A 387 -19.93 -12.50 -24.04
N LYS A 388 -18.84 -12.89 -23.37
CA LYS A 388 -18.17 -12.06 -22.36
C LYS A 388 -17.52 -10.81 -22.96
N ASP A 389 -16.92 -10.94 -24.14
CA ASP A 389 -16.30 -9.83 -24.86
C ASP A 389 -17.34 -8.83 -25.37
N TRP A 390 -18.48 -9.35 -25.85
CA TRP A 390 -19.62 -8.55 -26.31
C TRP A 390 -20.37 -7.82 -25.18
N TRP A 391 -20.47 -8.42 -23.99
CA TRP A 391 -21.34 -7.89 -22.95
C TRP A 391 -21.09 -6.41 -22.56
N PRO A 392 -19.84 -5.97 -22.32
CA PRO A 392 -19.58 -4.57 -22.02
C PRO A 392 -19.89 -3.63 -23.19
N THR A 393 -19.81 -4.11 -24.43
CA THR A 393 -20.14 -3.30 -25.61
C THR A 393 -21.64 -3.07 -25.71
N HIS A 394 -22.45 -4.10 -25.42
CA HIS A 394 -23.91 -4.00 -25.32
C HIS A 394 -24.34 -3.00 -24.26
N CYS A 395 -23.76 -3.09 -23.06
CA CYS A 395 -24.08 -2.18 -21.96
C CYS A 395 -23.81 -0.72 -22.35
N GLU A 396 -22.69 -0.45 -23.03
CA GLU A 396 -22.33 0.90 -23.44
C GLU A 396 -23.20 1.42 -24.58
N ALA A 397 -23.49 0.59 -25.59
CA ALA A 397 -24.38 0.95 -26.68
C ALA A 397 -25.76 1.36 -26.14
N LEU A 398 -26.28 0.64 -25.14
CA LEU A 398 -27.54 0.99 -24.49
C LEU A 398 -27.45 2.29 -23.69
N ARG A 399 -26.40 2.50 -22.89
CA ARG A 399 -26.21 3.77 -22.15
C ARG A 399 -26.10 4.98 -23.07
N GLN A 400 -25.58 4.81 -24.28
CA GLN A 400 -25.48 5.86 -25.29
C GLN A 400 -26.70 5.97 -26.23
N GLY A 401 -27.72 5.14 -26.06
CA GLY A 401 -28.91 5.17 -26.93
C GLY A 401 -28.64 4.76 -28.38
N ARG A 402 -27.61 3.94 -28.63
CA ARG A 402 -27.20 3.43 -29.96
C ARG A 402 -28.06 2.25 -30.38
N GLY A 403 -29.34 2.52 -30.65
CA GLY A 403 -30.32 1.53 -31.13
C GLY A 403 -29.93 0.87 -32.45
N ASP A 404 -29.17 1.55 -33.29
CA ASP A 404 -28.55 1.04 -34.52
C ASP A 404 -27.65 -0.17 -34.22
N ILE A 405 -26.73 -0.04 -33.25
CA ILE A 405 -25.84 -1.12 -32.82
C ILE A 405 -26.63 -2.24 -32.14
N LEU A 406 -27.55 -1.89 -31.23
CA LEU A 406 -28.33 -2.88 -30.47
C LEU A 406 -29.21 -3.74 -31.39
N THR A 407 -29.74 -3.15 -32.46
CA THR A 407 -30.52 -3.87 -33.47
C THR A 407 -29.65 -4.89 -34.21
N ASP A 408 -28.39 -4.55 -34.49
CA ASP A 408 -27.46 -5.44 -35.19
C ASP A 408 -27.05 -6.67 -34.37
N GLU A 409 -27.24 -6.65 -33.05
CA GLU A 409 -26.98 -7.78 -32.16
C GLU A 409 -28.01 -8.92 -32.28
N TYR A 410 -29.13 -8.67 -32.97
CA TYR A 410 -30.20 -9.64 -33.21
C TYR A 410 -30.06 -10.33 -34.56
N ARG A 411 -30.58 -11.56 -34.63
CA ARG A 411 -30.84 -12.24 -35.91
C ARG A 411 -32.20 -11.86 -36.49
N ASP A 412 -32.32 -11.99 -37.81
CA ASP A 412 -33.57 -11.77 -38.54
C ASP A 412 -34.70 -12.72 -38.09
N ASP A 413 -34.34 -13.92 -37.63
CA ASP A 413 -35.24 -14.96 -37.13
C ASP A 413 -35.35 -14.98 -35.59
N LEU A 414 -35.04 -13.87 -34.91
CA LEU A 414 -35.14 -13.72 -33.46
C LEU A 414 -36.52 -14.17 -32.93
N VAL A 415 -36.51 -14.99 -31.89
CA VAL A 415 -37.68 -15.21 -31.03
C VAL A 415 -37.51 -14.40 -29.76
N TYR A 416 -38.49 -13.58 -29.41
CA TYR A 416 -38.46 -12.78 -28.19
C TYR A 416 -39.69 -13.06 -27.31
N LEU A 417 -39.45 -13.63 -26.14
CA LEU A 417 -40.49 -13.95 -25.15
C LEU A 417 -40.53 -12.88 -24.05
N CYS A 418 -41.67 -12.24 -23.84
CA CYS A 418 -41.84 -11.34 -22.71
C CYS A 418 -43.27 -11.41 -22.15
N GLN A 419 -43.56 -10.62 -21.11
CA GLN A 419 -44.83 -10.63 -20.39
C GLN A 419 -46.08 -10.38 -21.28
N ASP A 420 -45.94 -9.61 -22.35
CA ASP A 420 -47.07 -9.27 -23.24
C ASP A 420 -47.28 -10.28 -24.38
N GLY A 421 -46.45 -11.34 -24.44
CA GLY A 421 -46.50 -12.40 -25.44
C GLY A 421 -45.20 -12.57 -26.23
N PRO A 422 -45.13 -13.61 -27.09
CA PRO A 422 -44.00 -13.86 -27.97
C PRO A 422 -44.03 -12.98 -29.23
N TYR A 423 -42.86 -12.58 -29.70
CA TYR A 423 -42.64 -11.86 -30.97
C TYR A 423 -41.61 -12.57 -31.83
N TYR A 424 -41.71 -12.35 -33.14
CA TYR A 424 -40.89 -13.03 -34.14
C TYR A 424 -40.29 -12.03 -35.13
N GLY A 425 -38.97 -12.06 -35.25
CA GLY A 425 -38.19 -11.23 -36.16
C GLY A 425 -38.03 -9.76 -35.72
N LEU A 426 -37.27 -9.01 -36.52
CA LEU A 426 -36.85 -7.64 -36.18
C LEU A 426 -37.95 -6.59 -36.33
N ASP A 427 -38.90 -6.78 -37.26
CA ASP A 427 -39.94 -5.78 -37.52
C ASP A 427 -40.85 -5.54 -36.30
N GLN A 428 -41.23 -6.62 -35.59
CA GLN A 428 -42.05 -6.52 -34.38
C GLN A 428 -41.25 -6.01 -33.17
N GLN A 429 -39.95 -6.30 -33.13
CA GLN A 429 -39.07 -5.86 -32.05
C GLN A 429 -38.79 -4.35 -32.12
N LYS A 430 -38.49 -3.81 -33.31
CA LYS A 430 -38.10 -2.39 -33.52
C LYS A 430 -39.15 -1.41 -33.01
N GLU A 431 -40.41 -1.64 -33.34
CA GLU A 431 -41.50 -0.75 -32.95
C GLU A 431 -41.72 -0.70 -31.43
N ARG A 432 -41.33 -1.76 -30.71
CA ARG A 432 -41.57 -1.88 -29.28
C ARG A 432 -40.37 -1.44 -28.44
N GLU A 433 -39.17 -1.88 -28.80
CA GLU A 433 -37.97 -1.57 -28.00
C GLU A 433 -37.57 -0.09 -28.08
N LYS A 434 -37.91 0.63 -29.16
CA LYS A 434 -37.63 2.07 -29.27
C LYS A 434 -38.19 2.89 -28.11
N HIS A 435 -39.38 2.55 -27.62
CA HIS A 435 -40.00 3.26 -26.49
C HIS A 435 -39.30 2.93 -25.18
N TRP A 436 -38.81 1.70 -25.01
CA TRP A 436 -38.10 1.29 -23.81
C TRP A 436 -36.69 1.85 -23.77
N TRP A 437 -35.95 1.77 -24.88
CA TRP A 437 -34.64 2.41 -25.02
C TRP A 437 -34.72 3.90 -24.72
N ALA A 438 -35.74 4.59 -25.26
CA ALA A 438 -35.97 6.01 -24.97
C ALA A 438 -36.22 6.31 -23.48
N LEU A 439 -36.86 5.40 -22.73
CA LEU A 439 -37.09 5.59 -21.29
C LEU A 439 -35.87 5.23 -20.43
N ILE A 440 -35.12 4.19 -20.80
CA ILE A 440 -34.01 3.65 -19.99
C ILE A 440 -32.66 4.29 -20.30
N ALA A 441 -32.53 4.98 -21.43
CA ALA A 441 -31.35 5.73 -21.84
C ALA A 441 -31.59 7.26 -21.91
N GLN A 442 -32.68 7.75 -21.30
CA GLN A 442 -32.98 9.19 -21.29
C GLN A 442 -31.94 10.00 -20.51
N PRO A 443 -31.76 11.30 -20.84
CA PRO A 443 -30.86 12.16 -20.07
C PRO A 443 -31.21 12.19 -18.58
N GLY A 444 -30.19 12.09 -17.72
CA GLY A 444 -30.36 12.06 -16.27
C GLY A 444 -30.79 10.71 -15.71
N VAL A 445 -30.79 9.65 -16.52
CA VAL A 445 -31.03 8.26 -16.08
C VAL A 445 -29.84 7.39 -16.49
N THR A 446 -29.30 6.65 -15.53
CA THR A 446 -28.25 5.66 -15.79
C THR A 446 -28.76 4.23 -15.65
N MET A 447 -28.63 3.45 -16.72
CA MET A 447 -28.81 2.00 -16.69
C MET A 447 -27.61 1.30 -16.05
N CYS A 448 -27.88 0.35 -15.16
CA CYS A 448 -26.91 -0.45 -14.42
C CYS A 448 -27.28 -1.92 -14.50
N TRP A 449 -26.29 -2.81 -14.53
CA TRP A 449 -26.50 -4.25 -14.62
C TRP A 449 -25.80 -4.98 -13.47
N PRO A 450 -26.39 -5.04 -12.27
CA PRO A 450 -25.72 -5.58 -11.08
C PRO A 450 -25.29 -7.05 -11.20
N ILE A 451 -25.96 -7.81 -12.07
CA ILE A 451 -25.73 -9.25 -12.26
C ILE A 451 -25.61 -9.54 -13.75
N VAL A 452 -24.58 -10.29 -14.12
CA VAL A 452 -24.45 -10.94 -15.43
C VAL A 452 -23.79 -12.31 -15.25
N MET A 453 -24.29 -13.33 -15.94
CA MET A 453 -23.79 -14.70 -15.89
C MET A 453 -23.77 -15.28 -17.29
N PHE A 454 -22.73 -16.06 -17.59
CA PHE A 454 -22.52 -16.67 -18.88
C PHE A 454 -22.42 -18.18 -18.73
N TYR A 455 -23.04 -18.93 -19.64
CA TYR A 455 -22.84 -20.36 -19.78
C TYR A 455 -23.06 -20.79 -21.23
N GLY A 456 -21.96 -21.02 -21.97
CA GLY A 456 -22.02 -21.28 -23.40
C GLY A 456 -22.72 -20.14 -24.15
N GLU A 457 -23.85 -20.45 -24.77
CA GLU A 457 -24.68 -19.46 -25.50
C GLU A 457 -25.52 -18.57 -24.59
N VAL A 458 -25.69 -18.96 -23.32
CA VAL A 458 -26.62 -18.31 -22.41
C VAL A 458 -25.95 -17.11 -21.75
N THR A 459 -26.58 -15.95 -21.85
CA THR A 459 -26.23 -14.75 -21.08
C THR A 459 -27.44 -14.33 -20.26
N TYR A 460 -27.39 -14.53 -18.94
CA TYR A 460 -28.41 -14.06 -18.00
C TYR A 460 -27.94 -12.79 -17.33
N PHE A 461 -28.80 -11.78 -17.22
CA PHE A 461 -28.47 -10.57 -16.49
C PHE A 461 -29.67 -9.93 -15.82
N GLU A 462 -29.39 -9.19 -14.75
CA GLU A 462 -30.37 -8.31 -14.10
C GLU A 462 -29.92 -6.87 -14.25
N TRP A 463 -30.90 -6.00 -14.45
CA TRP A 463 -30.67 -4.60 -14.68
C TRP A 463 -31.62 -3.72 -13.88
N LYS A 464 -31.17 -2.49 -13.62
CA LYS A 464 -31.98 -1.42 -13.07
C LYS A 464 -31.59 -0.08 -13.70
N CYS A 465 -32.56 0.79 -13.86
CA CYS A 465 -32.36 2.18 -14.26
C CYS A 465 -32.51 3.06 -13.04
N VAL A 466 -31.57 3.97 -12.84
CA VAL A 466 -31.52 4.86 -11.70
C VAL A 466 -31.56 6.29 -12.22
N ASP A 467 -32.43 7.11 -11.64
CA ASP A 467 -32.46 8.55 -11.85
C ASP A 467 -31.24 9.18 -11.16
N ASP A 468 -30.43 9.92 -11.93
CA ASP A 468 -29.11 10.39 -11.47
C ASP A 468 -29.22 11.51 -10.42
N GLU A 469 -30.34 12.23 -10.37
CA GLU A 469 -30.58 13.32 -9.39
C GLU A 469 -31.15 12.77 -8.08
N THR A 470 -32.15 11.89 -8.18
CA THR A 470 -32.92 11.40 -7.02
C THR A 470 -32.46 10.04 -6.50
N ASN A 471 -31.64 9.32 -7.27
CA ASN A 471 -31.20 7.94 -7.01
C ASN A 471 -32.36 6.92 -6.92
N GLU A 472 -33.56 7.30 -7.38
CA GLU A 472 -34.72 6.40 -7.44
C GLU A 472 -34.53 5.38 -8.56
N SER A 473 -34.91 4.12 -8.30
CA SER A 473 -34.95 3.10 -9.36
C SER A 473 -36.23 3.25 -10.15
N ILE A 474 -36.13 3.69 -11.42
CA ILE A 474 -37.30 4.01 -12.26
C ILE A 474 -37.78 2.84 -13.11
N ALA A 475 -36.90 1.88 -13.35
CA ALA A 475 -37.22 0.61 -14.03
C ALA A 475 -36.24 -0.47 -13.60
N LYS A 476 -36.63 -1.74 -13.71
CA LYS A 476 -35.74 -2.88 -13.52
C LYS A 476 -36.23 -4.09 -14.32
N GLY A 477 -35.35 -5.05 -14.51
CA GLY A 477 -35.72 -6.30 -15.15
C GLY A 477 -34.62 -7.35 -15.09
N ASN A 478 -34.94 -8.51 -15.63
CA ASN A 478 -33.97 -9.55 -15.94
C ASN A 478 -34.16 -10.05 -17.37
N VAL A 479 -33.07 -10.54 -17.94
CA VAL A 479 -33.02 -10.97 -19.32
C VAL A 479 -32.19 -12.23 -19.41
N THR A 480 -32.65 -13.18 -20.23
CA THR A 480 -31.86 -14.31 -20.70
C THR A 480 -31.73 -14.21 -22.21
N TRP A 481 -30.50 -14.11 -22.70
CA TRP A 481 -30.18 -14.24 -24.11
C TRP A 481 -29.64 -15.63 -24.40
N VAL A 482 -30.02 -16.17 -25.54
CA VAL A 482 -29.29 -17.24 -26.20
C VAL A 482 -28.62 -16.64 -27.43
N ARG A 483 -27.31 -16.43 -27.29
CA ARG A 483 -26.46 -15.74 -28.24
C ARG A 483 -25.31 -16.63 -28.66
N ARG A 484 -25.19 -16.86 -29.97
CA ARG A 484 -24.14 -17.72 -30.54
C ARG A 484 -22.90 -16.91 -30.94
N GLY A 485 -22.26 -16.27 -29.96
CA GLY A 485 -21.04 -15.50 -30.16
C GLY A 485 -21.20 -14.37 -31.18
N HIS A 486 -20.09 -13.80 -31.65
CA HIS A 486 -20.11 -12.67 -32.59
C HIS A 486 -20.70 -13.05 -33.95
N ARG A 487 -20.47 -14.31 -34.38
CA ARG A 487 -20.90 -14.79 -35.70
C ARG A 487 -22.38 -15.14 -35.76
N GLY A 488 -22.96 -15.63 -34.68
CA GLY A 488 -24.33 -16.13 -34.67
C GLY A 488 -25.35 -15.15 -34.11
N ALA A 489 -24.93 -14.14 -33.35
CA ALA A 489 -25.80 -13.13 -32.76
C ALA A 489 -26.89 -13.73 -31.84
N CYS A 490 -27.80 -12.88 -31.33
CA CYS A 490 -28.88 -13.29 -30.45
C CYS A 490 -30.07 -13.81 -31.26
N TYR A 491 -30.50 -15.04 -30.97
CA TYR A 491 -31.60 -15.71 -31.68
C TYR A 491 -32.77 -16.08 -30.78
N LEU A 492 -32.57 -16.06 -29.46
CA LEU A 492 -33.65 -16.13 -28.48
C LEU A 492 -33.37 -15.12 -27.36
N LYS A 493 -34.36 -14.27 -27.07
CA LYS A 493 -34.37 -13.35 -25.94
C LYS A 493 -35.57 -13.67 -25.06
N THR A 494 -35.39 -13.66 -23.75
CA THR A 494 -36.50 -13.68 -22.79
C THR A 494 -36.32 -12.55 -21.80
N GLU A 495 -37.37 -11.81 -21.49
CA GLU A 495 -37.27 -10.67 -20.57
C GLU A 495 -38.49 -10.54 -19.67
N GLN A 496 -38.22 -10.24 -18.39
CA GLN A 496 -39.18 -9.67 -17.47
C GLN A 496 -38.71 -8.27 -17.11
N LEU A 497 -39.60 -7.29 -17.21
CA LEU A 497 -39.27 -5.91 -16.88
C LEU A 497 -40.42 -5.23 -16.14
N THR A 498 -40.09 -4.18 -15.40
CA THR A 498 -41.02 -3.40 -14.59
C THR A 498 -40.62 -1.94 -14.65
N PHE A 499 -41.55 -1.08 -15.08
CA PHE A 499 -41.42 0.38 -15.02
C PHE A 499 -42.18 0.91 -13.80
N TYR A 500 -41.57 1.83 -13.07
CA TYR A 500 -42.13 2.40 -11.84
C TYR A 500 -42.75 3.79 -12.03
N ARG A 501 -42.35 4.52 -13.08
CA ARG A 501 -42.87 5.86 -13.40
C ARG A 501 -43.67 5.84 -14.71
N ASP A 502 -42.98 5.74 -15.83
CA ASP A 502 -43.57 5.86 -17.16
C ASP A 502 -43.42 4.57 -17.96
N VAL A 503 -44.44 4.21 -18.72
CA VAL A 503 -44.47 3.00 -19.57
C VAL A 503 -44.32 3.33 -21.05
N PHE A 504 -44.52 4.60 -21.44
CA PHE A 504 -44.37 5.10 -22.81
C PHE A 504 -43.53 6.38 -22.82
N ALA A 505 -42.53 6.43 -23.72
CA ALA A 505 -41.71 7.63 -23.91
C ALA A 505 -42.47 8.75 -24.64
N PRO A 506 -42.37 10.03 -24.19
CA PRO A 506 -42.81 11.18 -24.98
C PRO A 506 -42.00 11.34 -26.27
N GLY A 507 -42.58 12.04 -27.26
CA GLY A 507 -42.00 12.19 -28.61
C GLY A 507 -40.57 12.74 -28.62
N ASP A 508 -40.24 13.65 -27.71
CA ASP A 508 -38.92 14.26 -27.63
C ASP A 508 -37.83 13.26 -27.25
N LEU A 509 -38.13 12.28 -26.37
CA LEU A 509 -37.17 11.23 -26.01
C LEU A 509 -36.96 10.21 -27.13
N LEU A 510 -38.01 9.95 -27.93
CA LEU A 510 -37.88 9.05 -29.09
C LEU A 510 -36.88 9.60 -30.12
N SER A 511 -36.75 10.93 -30.23
CA SER A 511 -35.81 11.58 -31.15
C SER A 511 -34.33 11.45 -30.74
N LEU A 512 -34.06 11.03 -29.50
CA LEU A 512 -32.71 10.87 -28.96
C LEU A 512 -32.11 9.48 -29.25
N ILE A 513 -32.94 8.52 -29.67
CA ILE A 513 -32.47 7.18 -30.02
C ILE A 513 -31.98 7.18 -31.46
N THR A 514 -30.75 6.70 -31.65
CA THR A 514 -30.21 6.46 -32.99
C THR A 514 -30.75 5.11 -33.45
N THR A 515 -31.61 5.12 -34.48
CA THR A 515 -32.25 3.91 -35.04
C THR A 515 -31.59 3.42 -36.30
#